data_AF-F6DF11-F1
#
_entry.id   AF-F6DF11-F1
#
_cell.length_a   1.000
_cell.length_b   1.000
_cell.length_c   1.000
_cell.angle_alpha   90.00
_cell.angle_beta   90.00
_cell.angle_gamma   90.00
#
_symmetry.space_group_name_H-M   'P 1'
#
loop_
_entity.id
_entity.type
_entity.pdbx_description
1 polymer ?
#
loop_
_entity_poly.entity_id
_entity_poly.type
_entity_poly.pdbx_seq_one_letter_code
_entity_poly.pdbx_strand_id
1 'polypeptide(L)' 'MMGWGGMGFGWFFGLLNMLLVLALLGLLLYLGLRAWGGGGGPKKDEALEALRLRYARGELDEETYRRLRKELEKGGEA' A
#
# COMPACT_ATOMS: atom_id res chain seq x y z
N MET A 1 53.79 -4.68 2.51
CA MET A 1 53.38 -5.74 1.57
C MET A 1 51.87 -5.59 1.36
N MET A 2 51.47 -5.08 0.20
CA MET A 2 50.05 -4.85 -0.11
C MET A 2 49.31 -6.18 -0.31
N GLY A 3 48.17 -6.29 0.38
CA GLY A 3 46.89 -6.77 -0.11
C GLY A 3 46.86 -8.02 -0.99
N TRP A 4 46.40 -9.13 -0.41
CA TRP A 4 45.79 -10.24 -1.17
C TRP A 4 44.79 -11.10 -0.35
N GLY A 5 44.36 -10.64 0.83
CA GLY A 5 43.33 -11.32 1.65
C GLY A 5 42.02 -10.53 1.83
N GLY A 6 42.04 -9.22 1.63
CA GLY A 6 40.87 -8.34 1.83
C GLY A 6 40.00 -8.11 0.60
N MET A 7 40.48 -8.45 -0.61
CA MET A 7 39.82 -8.10 -1.87
C MET A 7 38.55 -8.93 -2.13
N GLY A 8 38.53 -10.21 -1.73
CA GLY A 8 37.37 -11.09 -1.92
C GLY A 8 36.31 -10.94 -0.83
N PHE A 9 36.74 -10.87 0.44
CA PHE A 9 35.82 -10.75 1.57
C PHE A 9 35.19 -9.36 1.66
N GLY A 10 35.96 -8.30 1.37
CA GLY A 10 35.46 -6.93 1.32
C GLY A 10 34.48 -6.68 0.18
N TRP A 11 34.70 -7.31 -0.99
CA TRP A 11 33.77 -7.20 -2.12
C TRP A 11 32.46 -7.96 -1.86
N PHE A 12 32.53 -9.14 -1.24
CA PHE A 12 31.36 -9.90 -0.85
C PHE A 12 30.55 -9.16 0.23
N PHE A 13 31.21 -8.63 1.27
CA PHE A 13 30.56 -7.80 2.28
C PHE A 13 29.97 -6.50 1.70
N GLY A 14 30.67 -5.87 0.75
CA GLY A 14 30.19 -4.66 0.07
C GLY A 14 28.94 -4.92 -0.77
N LEU A 15 28.94 -6.01 -1.55
CA LEU A 15 27.77 -6.45 -2.32
C LEU A 15 26.60 -6.81 -1.42
N LEU A 16 26.85 -7.55 -0.34
CA LEU A 16 25.83 -7.92 0.62
C LEU A 16 25.22 -6.69 1.29
N ASN A 17 26.05 -5.73 1.70
CA ASN A 17 25.60 -4.48 2.30
C ASN A 17 24.75 -3.65 1.32
N MET A 18 25.17 -3.54 0.06
CA MET A 18 24.40 -2.85 -0.99
C MET A 18 23.03 -3.49 -1.22
N LEU A 19 22.97 -4.83 -1.28
CA LEU A 19 21.71 -5.56 -1.39
C LEU A 19 20.82 -5.33 -0.16
N LEU A 20 21.41 -5.29 1.04
CA LEU A 20 20.69 -5.05 2.29
C LEU A 20 20.06 -3.65 2.33
N VAL A 21 20.80 -2.63 1.88
CA VAL A 21 20.29 -1.25 1.74
C VAL A 21 19.17 -1.18 0.71
N LEU A 22 19.33 -1.82 -0.46
CA LEU A 22 18.28 -1.88 -1.48
C LEU A 22 17.02 -2.62 -0.98
N ALA A 23 17.20 -3.72 -0.26
CA ALA A 23 16.10 -4.46 0.36
C ALA A 23 15.37 -3.64 1.42
N LEU A 24 16.10 -2.90 2.27
CA LEU A 24 15.53 -1.97 3.24
C LEU A 24 14.76 -0.84 2.56
N LEU A 25 15.32 -0.25 1.49
CA LEU A 25 14.64 0.79 0.72
C LEU A 25 13.36 0.24 0.06
N GLY A 26 13.46 -0.94 -0.56
CA GLY A 26 12.32 -1.62 -1.17
C GLY A 26 11.24 -1.97 -0.14
N LEU A 27 11.62 -2.40 1.06
CA LEU A 27 10.70 -2.68 2.16
C LEU A 27 10.03 -1.41 2.69
N LEU A 28 10.78 -0.32 2.85
CA LEU A 28 10.25 1.00 3.23
C LEU A 28 9.28 1.53 2.19
N LEU A 29 9.61 1.42 0.90
CA LEU A 29 8.71 1.80 -0.20
C LEU A 29 7.50 0.89 -0.25
N TYR A 30 7.66 -0.42 -0.07
CA TYR A 30 6.55 -1.37 -0.03
C TYR A 30 5.62 -1.10 1.15
N LEU A 31 6.16 -0.85 2.35
CA LEU A 31 5.38 -0.48 3.53
C LEU A 31 4.75 0.89 3.39
N GLY A 32 5.44 1.86 2.79
CA GLY A 32 4.89 3.19 2.49
C GLY A 32 3.74 3.11 1.49
N LEU A 33 3.90 2.36 0.40
CA LEU A 33 2.86 2.09 -0.58
C LEU A 33 1.74 1.21 -0.02
N ARG A 34 2.00 0.34 0.96
CA ARG A 34 0.98 -0.47 1.63
C ARG A 34 0.26 0.29 2.74
N ALA A 35 0.91 1.25 3.38
CA ALA A 35 0.31 2.14 4.36
C ALA A 35 -0.51 3.24 3.68
N TRP A 36 -0.03 3.76 2.54
CA TRP A 36 -0.75 4.73 1.72
C TRP A 36 -1.78 4.06 0.81
N GLY A 37 -1.44 2.90 0.25
CA GLY A 37 -2.33 1.99 -0.48
C GLY A 37 -3.07 1.01 0.42
N GLY A 38 -3.13 1.27 1.73
CA GLY A 38 -4.01 0.57 2.67
C GLY A 38 -5.48 0.87 2.43
N GLY A 39 -5.79 1.87 1.58
CA GLY A 39 -7.10 2.08 0.95
C GLY A 39 -7.24 1.41 -0.43
N GLY A 40 -6.29 0.56 -0.84
CA GLY A 40 -6.29 -0.16 -2.11
C GLY A 40 -7.09 -1.47 -2.08
N GLY A 41 -8.24 -1.48 -1.40
CA GLY A 41 -9.29 -2.44 -1.72
C GLY A 41 -9.81 -2.15 -3.15
N PRO A 42 -10.44 -3.11 -3.84
CA PRO A 42 -11.07 -2.83 -5.13
C PRO A 42 -11.88 -1.54 -5.00
N LYS A 43 -11.72 -0.56 -5.90
CA LYS A 43 -12.29 0.81 -5.87
C LYS A 43 -13.73 0.94 -5.30
N LYS A 44 -14.51 -0.14 -5.36
CA LYS A 44 -15.79 -0.34 -4.68
C LYS A 44 -15.73 -0.15 -3.16
N ASP A 45 -14.75 -0.72 -2.46
CA ASP A 45 -14.64 -0.65 -1.00
C ASP A 45 -14.30 0.77 -0.53
N GLU A 46 -13.41 1.47 -1.23
CA GLU A 46 -13.07 2.87 -0.93
C GLU A 46 -14.28 3.81 -1.15
N ALA A 47 -15.05 3.58 -2.23
CA ALA A 47 -16.28 4.33 -2.49
C ALA A 47 -17.36 4.06 -1.43
N LEU A 48 -17.51 2.81 -0.99
CA LEU A 48 -18.45 2.42 0.07
C LEU A 48 -18.05 2.98 1.43
N GLU A 49 -16.76 2.99 1.75
CA GLU A 49 -16.23 3.54 3.00
C GLU A 49 -16.41 5.07 3.06
N ALA A 50 -16.13 5.77 1.96
CA ALA A 50 -16.41 7.20 1.83
C ALA A 50 -17.92 7.51 1.97
N LEU A 51 -18.80 6.66 1.41
CA LEU A 51 -20.25 6.79 1.53
C LEU A 51 -20.71 6.64 2.99
N ARG A 52 -20.19 5.64 3.70
CA ARG A 52 -20.51 5.35 5.10
C ARG A 52 -20.06 6.48 6.02
N LEU A 53 -18.90 7.09 5.75
CA LEU A 53 -18.39 8.21 6.54
C LEU A 53 -19.32 9.43 6.47
N ARG A 54 -19.89 9.73 5.29
CA ARG A 54 -20.83 10.85 5.10
C ARG A 54 -22.20 10.60 5.72
N TYR A 55 -22.69 9.35 5.67
CA TYR A 55 -23.89 8.94 6.39
C TYR A 55 -23.71 9.11 7.91
N ALA A 56 -22.56 8.70 8.46
CA ALA A 56 -22.27 8.87 9.88
C ALA A 56 -22.16 10.35 10.33
N ARG A 57 -21.81 11.25 9.40
CA ARG A 57 -21.82 12.70 9.63
C ARG A 57 -23.23 13.31 9.57
N GLY A 58 -24.24 12.55 9.15
CA GLY A 58 -25.60 13.03 8.93
C GLY A 58 -25.75 13.89 7.67
N GLU A 59 -24.75 13.89 6.79
CA GLU A 59 -24.79 14.62 5.50
C GLU A 59 -25.64 13.88 4.45
N LEU A 60 -25.84 12.57 4.65
CA LEU A 60 -26.66 11.72 3.79
C LEU A 60 -27.85 11.15 4.57
N ASP A 61 -29.03 11.24 3.96
CA ASP A 61 -30.23 10.55 4.42
C ASP A 61 -30.14 9.02 4.18
N GLU A 62 -30.85 8.24 5.01
CA GLU A 62 -30.85 6.77 4.95
C GLU A 62 -31.35 6.24 3.59
N GLU A 63 -32.31 6.91 2.96
CA GLU A 63 -32.82 6.52 1.64
C GLU A 63 -31.74 6.70 0.56
N THR A 64 -31.04 7.84 0.60
CA THR A 64 -29.95 8.16 -0.33
C THR A 64 -28.77 7.19 -0.15
N TYR A 65 -28.40 6.89 1.09
CA TYR A 65 -27.35 5.93 1.42
C TYR A 65 -27.67 4.53 0.88
N ARG A 66 -28.90 4.05 1.08
CA ARG A 66 -29.33 2.72 0.60
C ARG A 66 -29.28 2.59 -0.92
N ARG A 67 -29.64 3.64 -1.65
CA ARG A 67 -29.61 3.65 -3.12
C ARG A 67 -28.18 3.59 -3.65
N LEU A 68 -27.31 4.48 -3.17
CA LEU A 68 -25.92 4.58 -3.61
C LEU A 68 -25.12 3.33 -3.24
N ARG A 69 -25.36 2.75 -2.05
CA ARG A 69 -24.76 1.47 -1.67
C ARG A 69 -25.09 0.35 -2.65
N LYS A 70 -26.35 0.21 -3.05
CA LYS A 70 -26.79 -0.81 -4.02
C LYS A 70 -26.18 -0.59 -5.41
N GLU A 71 -26.03 0.66 -5.84
CA GLU A 71 -25.41 1.00 -7.13
C GLU A 71 -23.92 0.66 -7.13
N LEU A 72 -23.20 1.00 -6.05
CA LEU A 72 -21.79 0.65 -5.87
C LEU A 72 -21.56 -0.86 -5.72
N GLU A 73 -22.49 -1.57 -5.09
CA GLU A 73 -22.44 -3.04 -5.00
C GLU A 73 -22.59 -3.70 -6.37
N LYS A 74 -23.52 -3.26 -7.21
CA LYS A 74 -23.75 -3.79 -8.57
C LYS A 74 -22.66 -3.38 -9.57
N GLY A 75 -22.12 -2.17 -9.46
CA GLY A 75 -21.10 -1.65 -10.40
C GLY A 75 -19.73 -2.32 -10.30
N GLY A 76 -19.46 -3.09 -9.23
CA GLY A 76 -18.23 -3.88 -9.09
C GLY A 76 -18.33 -5.33 -9.58
N GLU A 77 -19.47 -5.73 -10.13
CA GLU A 77 -19.69 -7.07 -10.73
C GLU A 77 -19.72 -7.06 -12.27
N ALA A 78 -19.40 -5.92 -12.91
CA ALA A 78 -19.38 -5.73 -14.37
C ALA A 78 -17.96 -5.69 -14.94
#